data_AF-W7QBZ0-F1
#
_entry.id   AF-W7QBZ0-F1
#
_cell.length_a   1.000
_cell.length_b   1.000
_cell.length_c   1.000
_cell.angle_alpha   90.00
_cell.angle_beta   90.00
_cell.angle_gamma   90.00
#
_symmetry.space_group_name_H-M   'P 1'
#
loop_
_entity.id
_entity.type
_entity.pdbx_description
1 polymer ?
#
loop_
_entity_poly.entity_id
_entity_poly.type
_entity_poly.pdbx_seq_one_letter_code
_entity_poly.pdbx_strand_id
1 'polypeptide(L)'
;MHDAVTRECLAVREKVGILDASTLGKIDIQGPDAREFLNRIYTNKWTKLEIGRARYGLMCREDGMLMDDGTTSCLGENHFLMTTTTGGAAGVMEWLELWHQTEWPELNVTFTSVTDHWATMTITGPEARNLLAEITDIDLDRDTFKFMDWREGKVAEVPARVFRISFTGELAYEINVQANYALHVWKTLFQHGEKYGLTPYGTETMHVLRAEKGFIIAGQDTDGSVTPEDLGMQWAIGYDKPYSWVGKRALSRSDTRRTNRKQLVGLKPRTRRWCWRRAPRSSSIPTTPSPCP
;
A
#
# COMPACT_ATOMS: atom_id res chain seq x y z
N MET A 1 12.25 15.07 -16.63
CA MET A 1 11.84 14.20 -15.50
C MET A 1 11.09 14.99 -14.44
N HIS A 2 11.71 15.95 -13.73
CA HIS A 2 11.03 16.76 -12.69
C HIS A 2 9.72 17.41 -13.16
N ASP A 3 9.71 18.08 -14.32
CA ASP A 3 8.50 18.74 -14.84
C ASP A 3 7.36 17.75 -15.09
N ALA A 4 7.66 16.52 -15.51
CA ALA A 4 6.66 15.48 -15.73
C ALA A 4 6.06 15.02 -14.40
N VAL A 5 6.90 14.73 -13.40
CA VAL A 5 6.45 14.33 -12.05
C VAL A 5 5.60 15.42 -11.41
N THR A 6 6.01 16.69 -11.51
CA THR A 6 5.21 17.82 -10.99
C THR A 6 3.86 17.92 -11.69
N ARG A 7 3.83 17.82 -13.03
CA ARG A 7 2.57 17.82 -13.80
C ARG A 7 1.65 16.67 -13.40
N GLU A 8 2.20 15.47 -13.25
CA GLU A 8 1.44 14.27 -12.86
C GLU A 8 0.89 14.38 -11.43
N CYS A 9 1.68 14.88 -10.47
CA CYS A 9 1.22 15.10 -9.11
C CYS A 9 0.02 16.07 -9.08
N LEU A 10 0.11 17.19 -9.80
CA LEU A 10 -0.99 18.15 -9.91
C LEU A 10 -2.21 17.53 -10.59
N ALA A 11 -2.02 16.78 -11.68
CA ALA A 11 -3.12 16.12 -12.38
C ALA A 11 -3.88 15.13 -11.49
N VAL A 12 -3.19 14.36 -10.65
CA VAL A 12 -3.83 13.44 -9.68
C VAL A 12 -4.62 14.20 -8.62
N ARG A 13 -4.06 15.29 -8.08
CA ARG A 13 -4.70 16.09 -7.02
C ARG A 13 -5.89 16.91 -7.53
N GLU A 14 -5.81 17.44 -8.74
CA GLU A 14 -6.80 18.36 -9.32
C GLU A 14 -7.88 17.63 -10.14
N LYS A 15 -7.56 16.46 -10.71
CA LYS A 15 -8.44 15.74 -11.64
C LYS A 15 -8.45 14.23 -11.37
N VAL A 16 -7.77 13.45 -12.18
CA VAL A 16 -7.61 12.01 -12.02
C VAL A 16 -6.33 11.54 -12.70
N GLY A 17 -5.58 10.67 -12.04
CA GLY A 17 -4.50 9.92 -12.65
C GLY A 17 -4.70 8.42 -12.54
N ILE A 18 -3.95 7.68 -13.35
CA ILE A 18 -3.96 6.22 -13.39
C ILE A 18 -2.54 5.66 -13.23
N LEU A 19 -2.41 4.65 -12.38
CA LEU A 19 -1.19 3.89 -12.13
C LEU A 19 -1.44 2.41 -12.35
N ASP A 20 -0.48 1.74 -12.98
CA ASP A 20 -0.42 0.28 -13.01
C ASP A 20 0.17 -0.23 -11.69
N ALA A 21 -0.67 -0.82 -10.85
CA ALA A 21 -0.32 -1.42 -9.57
C ALA A 21 -0.27 -2.95 -9.64
N SER A 22 -0.25 -3.53 -10.84
CA SER A 22 -0.32 -4.99 -11.05
C SER A 22 0.85 -5.76 -10.43
N THR A 23 1.96 -5.07 -10.13
CA THR A 23 3.18 -5.71 -9.60
C THR A 23 3.13 -6.03 -8.11
N LEU A 24 2.15 -5.50 -7.36
CA LEU A 24 2.00 -5.82 -5.94
C LEU A 24 1.82 -7.33 -5.76
N GLY A 25 2.44 -7.88 -4.70
CA GLY A 25 2.23 -9.28 -4.34
C GLY A 25 0.79 -9.51 -3.91
N LYS A 26 0.19 -10.64 -4.32
CA LYS A 26 -1.21 -10.96 -4.00
C LYS A 26 -1.29 -12.42 -3.57
N ILE A 27 -1.78 -12.66 -2.37
CA ILE A 27 -1.89 -13.99 -1.77
C ILE A 27 -3.35 -14.21 -1.40
N ASP A 28 -3.95 -15.24 -1.99
CA ASP A 28 -5.28 -15.73 -1.65
C ASP A 28 -5.15 -16.67 -0.44
N ILE A 29 -5.88 -16.36 0.63
CA ILE A 29 -5.78 -17.04 1.93
C ILE A 29 -7.15 -17.60 2.27
N GLN A 30 -7.25 -18.91 2.42
CA GLN A 30 -8.51 -19.61 2.67
C GLN A 30 -8.39 -20.57 3.84
N GLY A 31 -9.48 -20.75 4.59
CA GLY A 31 -9.59 -21.76 5.65
C GLY A 31 -10.20 -21.20 6.94
N PRO A 32 -10.80 -22.06 7.77
CA PRO A 32 -11.48 -21.65 8.99
C PRO A 32 -10.57 -20.92 9.98
N ASP A 33 -9.26 -21.19 9.96
CA ASP A 33 -8.29 -20.58 10.86
C ASP A 33 -7.59 -19.35 10.26
N ALA A 34 -8.00 -18.89 9.07
CA ALA A 34 -7.34 -17.76 8.39
C ALA A 34 -7.31 -16.49 9.24
N ARG A 35 -8.39 -16.18 9.98
CA ARG A 35 -8.42 -15.01 10.88
C ARG A 35 -7.44 -15.14 12.04
N GLU A 36 -7.31 -16.35 12.59
CA GLU A 36 -6.37 -16.62 13.67
C GLU A 36 -4.94 -16.48 13.15
N PHE A 37 -4.63 -17.07 12.00
CA PHE A 37 -3.32 -16.95 11.36
C PHE A 37 -2.95 -15.48 11.07
N LEU A 38 -3.84 -14.70 10.46
CA LEU A 38 -3.64 -13.27 10.21
C LEU A 38 -3.40 -12.48 11.50
N ASN A 39 -4.07 -12.84 12.60
CA ASN A 39 -3.87 -12.21 13.90
C ASN A 39 -2.50 -12.48 14.51
N ARG A 40 -1.86 -13.60 14.18
CA ARG A 40 -0.50 -13.95 14.60
C ARG A 40 0.56 -13.28 13.73
N ILE A 41 0.31 -13.17 12.42
CA ILE A 41 1.26 -12.57 11.46
C ILE A 41 1.28 -11.04 11.52
N TYR A 42 0.12 -10.40 11.53
CA TYR A 42 0.02 -8.94 11.55
C TYR A 42 0.06 -8.36 12.97
N THR A 43 0.58 -7.15 13.08
CA THR A 43 0.59 -6.33 14.30
C THR A 43 -0.82 -5.98 14.81
N ASN A 44 -1.78 -5.70 13.91
CA ASN A 44 -3.16 -5.31 14.23
C ASN A 44 -4.17 -6.47 14.22
N LYS A 45 -5.38 -6.23 14.75
CA LYS A 45 -6.44 -7.24 14.92
C LYS A 45 -7.16 -7.54 13.61
N TRP A 46 -7.59 -8.79 13.40
CA TRP A 46 -8.32 -9.23 12.19
C TRP A 46 -9.64 -9.95 12.48
N THR A 47 -9.89 -10.37 13.73
CA THR A 47 -11.06 -11.17 14.12
C THR A 47 -12.39 -10.50 13.75
N LYS A 48 -12.48 -9.17 13.87
CA LYS A 48 -13.72 -8.39 13.62
C LYS A 48 -13.76 -7.68 12.27
N LEU A 49 -12.87 -8.02 11.33
CA LEU A 49 -12.96 -7.42 9.99
C LEU A 49 -14.17 -8.02 9.26
N GLU A 50 -15.15 -7.18 8.94
CA GLU A 50 -16.36 -7.60 8.24
C GLU A 50 -16.06 -8.02 6.80
N ILE A 51 -16.89 -8.92 6.25
CA ILE A 51 -16.86 -9.28 4.84
C ILE A 51 -17.13 -8.02 4.01
N GLY A 52 -16.41 -7.84 2.89
CA GLY A 52 -16.51 -6.63 2.08
C GLY A 52 -15.56 -5.50 2.54
N ARG A 53 -14.82 -5.69 3.64
CA ARG A 53 -13.88 -4.69 4.17
C ARG A 53 -12.43 -5.10 3.95
N ALA A 54 -11.59 -4.10 3.73
CA ALA A 54 -10.15 -4.18 3.73
C ALA A 54 -9.57 -3.51 4.98
N ARG A 55 -8.35 -3.90 5.33
CA ARG A 55 -7.58 -3.26 6.42
C ARG A 55 -6.11 -3.23 6.04
N TYR A 56 -5.46 -2.10 6.34
CA TYR A 56 -4.01 -1.98 6.26
C TYR A 56 -3.35 -2.63 7.48
N GLY A 57 -2.26 -3.36 7.29
CA GLY A 57 -1.54 -4.04 8.37
C GLY A 57 -0.03 -4.01 8.16
N LEU A 58 0.70 -4.08 9.27
CA LEU A 58 2.16 -4.17 9.30
C LEU A 58 2.58 -5.58 9.71
N MET A 59 3.48 -6.18 8.96
CA MET A 59 4.12 -7.47 9.27
C MET A 59 5.53 -7.22 9.80
N CYS A 60 5.85 -7.82 10.94
CA CYS A 60 7.18 -7.71 11.54
C CYS A 60 7.88 -9.07 11.51
N ARG A 61 9.21 -9.03 11.55
CA ARG A 61 9.98 -10.22 11.90
C ARG A 61 9.95 -10.43 13.41
N GLU A 62 10.50 -11.54 13.87
CA GLU A 62 10.61 -11.88 15.30
C GLU A 62 11.38 -10.83 16.11
N ASP A 63 12.33 -10.12 15.48
CA ASP A 63 13.10 -9.03 16.05
C ASP A 63 12.28 -7.74 16.28
N GLY A 64 11.00 -7.71 15.89
CA GLY A 64 10.07 -6.59 16.06
C GLY A 64 10.22 -5.49 15.01
N MET A 65 11.09 -5.68 14.02
CA MET A 65 11.32 -4.72 12.95
C MET A 65 10.35 -4.97 11.80
N LEU A 66 9.97 -3.90 11.09
CA LEU A 66 9.08 -4.01 9.94
C LEU A 66 9.73 -4.90 8.86
N MET A 67 8.96 -5.87 8.39
CA MET A 67 9.32 -6.75 7.30
C MET A 67 8.66 -6.31 6.00
N ASP A 68 7.34 -6.17 6.04
CA ASP A 68 6.50 -5.80 4.89
C ASP A 68 5.18 -5.20 5.42
N ASP A 69 4.41 -4.60 4.53
CA ASP A 69 3.13 -3.99 4.82
C ASP A 69 2.18 -4.07 3.62
N GLY A 70 0.89 -3.87 3.88
CA GLY A 70 -0.10 -3.82 2.82
C GLY A 70 -1.51 -3.96 3.32
N THR A 71 -2.44 -4.12 2.40
CA THR A 71 -3.86 -4.28 2.70
C THR A 71 -4.27 -5.73 2.57
N THR A 72 -5.10 -6.22 3.50
CA THR A 72 -5.78 -7.50 3.35
C THR A 72 -7.29 -7.29 3.38
N SER A 73 -7.98 -7.91 2.43
CA SER A 73 -9.42 -7.76 2.20
C SER A 73 -10.15 -9.03 2.60
N CYS A 74 -11.23 -8.91 3.37
CA CYS A 74 -12.10 -10.02 3.73
C CYS A 74 -13.10 -10.25 2.60
N LEU A 75 -12.86 -11.32 1.83
CA LEU A 75 -13.70 -11.69 0.68
C LEU A 75 -14.90 -12.54 1.10
N GLY A 76 -14.74 -13.32 2.17
CA GLY A 76 -15.77 -14.13 2.79
C GLY A 76 -15.40 -14.45 4.24
N GLU A 77 -16.21 -15.27 4.91
CA GLU A 77 -16.01 -15.60 6.34
C GLU A 77 -14.59 -16.12 6.63
N ASN A 78 -14.12 -17.00 5.74
CA ASN A 78 -12.86 -17.75 5.80
C ASN A 78 -12.00 -17.51 4.55
N HIS A 79 -12.16 -16.38 3.86
CA HIS A 79 -11.49 -16.09 2.60
C HIS A 79 -10.98 -14.65 2.59
N PHE A 80 -9.67 -14.50 2.41
CA PHE A 80 -8.98 -13.22 2.41
C PHE A 80 -8.08 -13.08 1.20
N LEU A 81 -7.89 -11.85 0.74
CA LEU A 81 -6.90 -11.49 -0.26
C LEU A 81 -5.92 -10.52 0.36
N MET A 82 -4.68 -10.97 0.56
CA MET A 82 -3.58 -10.16 1.05
C MET A 82 -2.85 -9.52 -0.12
N THR A 83 -2.53 -8.24 0.01
CA THR A 83 -1.64 -7.50 -0.88
C THR A 83 -0.39 -7.13 -0.11
N THR A 84 0.78 -7.30 -0.72
CA THR A 84 2.10 -7.03 -0.14
C THR A 84 2.83 -6.01 -1.01
N THR A 85 4.00 -5.55 -0.57
CA THR A 85 4.87 -4.77 -1.47
C THR A 85 5.29 -5.59 -2.69
N THR A 86 5.60 -4.92 -3.81
CA THR A 86 6.10 -5.56 -5.04
C THR A 86 7.37 -6.38 -4.78
N GLY A 87 8.33 -5.82 -4.04
CA GLY A 87 9.59 -6.50 -3.74
C GLY A 87 9.45 -7.62 -2.70
N GLY A 88 8.44 -7.53 -1.82
CA GLY A 88 8.21 -8.48 -0.74
C GLY A 88 7.34 -9.68 -1.13
N ALA A 89 6.75 -9.71 -2.32
CA ALA A 89 5.74 -10.71 -2.70
C ALA A 89 6.15 -12.18 -2.42
N ALA A 90 7.33 -12.59 -2.90
CA ALA A 90 7.84 -13.94 -2.66
C ALA A 90 8.23 -14.16 -1.19
N GLY A 91 8.91 -13.18 -0.57
CA GLY A 91 9.36 -13.27 0.81
C GLY A 91 8.21 -13.37 1.81
N VAL A 92 7.10 -12.66 1.58
CA VAL A 92 5.90 -12.78 2.41
C VAL A 92 5.26 -14.15 2.24
N MET A 93 5.12 -14.67 1.01
CA MET A 93 4.59 -16.01 0.79
C MET A 93 5.42 -17.07 1.52
N GLU A 94 6.74 -17.02 1.39
CA GLU A 94 7.67 -17.90 2.11
C GLU A 94 7.54 -17.75 3.63
N TRP A 95 7.33 -16.53 4.11
CA TRP A 95 7.12 -16.27 5.54
C TRP A 95 5.84 -16.91 6.06
N LEU A 96 4.72 -16.80 5.32
CA LEU A 96 3.46 -17.44 5.72
C LEU A 96 3.61 -18.96 5.78
N GLU A 97 4.19 -19.55 4.72
CA GLU A 97 4.43 -21.00 4.64
C GLU A 97 5.38 -21.48 5.73
N LEU A 98 6.45 -20.74 6.02
CA LEU A 98 7.40 -21.08 7.10
C LEU A 98 6.67 -21.20 8.43
N TRP A 99 5.94 -20.18 8.84
CA TRP A 99 5.22 -20.18 10.12
C TRP A 99 4.14 -21.26 10.17
N HIS A 100 3.39 -21.43 9.08
CA HIS A 100 2.35 -22.45 9.02
C HIS A 100 2.93 -23.86 9.11
N GLN A 101 3.94 -24.19 8.32
CA GLN A 101 4.48 -25.55 8.25
C GLN A 101 5.32 -25.93 9.48
N THR A 102 6.00 -24.97 10.11
CA THR A 102 6.97 -25.26 11.17
C THR A 102 6.46 -24.96 12.57
N GLU A 103 5.63 -23.93 12.75
CA GLU A 103 5.21 -23.46 14.08
C GLU A 103 3.74 -23.73 14.35
N TRP A 104 2.86 -23.61 13.34
CA TRP A 104 1.41 -23.78 13.49
C TRP A 104 0.78 -24.76 12.49
N PRO A 105 1.30 -25.99 12.34
CA PRO A 105 0.80 -26.96 11.37
C PRO A 105 -0.63 -27.44 11.70
N GLU A 106 -1.11 -27.18 12.91
CA GLU A 106 -2.48 -27.48 13.34
C GLU A 106 -3.54 -26.54 12.74
N LEU A 107 -3.16 -25.35 12.27
CA LEU A 107 -4.10 -24.39 11.72
C LEU A 107 -4.55 -24.82 10.32
N ASN A 108 -5.87 -24.88 10.12
CA ASN A 108 -6.46 -25.17 8.82
C ASN A 108 -6.58 -23.88 8.00
N VAL A 109 -5.49 -23.56 7.30
CA VAL A 109 -5.35 -22.43 6.40
C VAL A 109 -4.47 -22.83 5.22
N THR A 110 -4.77 -22.30 4.04
CA THR A 110 -4.00 -22.48 2.81
C THR A 110 -3.71 -21.14 2.18
N PHE A 111 -2.57 -21.06 1.50
CA PHE A 111 -2.10 -19.86 0.81
C PHE A 111 -1.91 -20.18 -0.67
N THR A 112 -2.33 -19.30 -1.56
CA THR A 112 -2.07 -19.41 -2.99
C THR A 112 -1.63 -18.06 -3.52
N SER A 113 -0.42 -17.98 -4.09
CA SER A 113 -0.03 -16.77 -4.81
C SER A 113 -0.93 -16.59 -6.03
N VAL A 114 -1.61 -15.45 -6.07
CA VAL A 114 -2.44 -15.00 -7.19
C VAL A 114 -1.90 -13.70 -7.78
N THR A 115 -0.61 -13.43 -7.53
CA THR A 115 0.10 -12.21 -7.93
C THR A 115 -0.04 -11.93 -9.42
N ASP A 116 0.28 -12.93 -10.27
CA ASP A 116 0.23 -12.83 -11.73
C ASP A 116 -1.17 -13.08 -12.30
N HIS A 117 -2.10 -13.58 -11.48
CA HIS A 117 -3.47 -13.83 -11.91
C HIS A 117 -4.27 -12.52 -12.03
N TRP A 118 -4.01 -11.57 -11.13
CA TRP A 118 -4.73 -10.30 -11.06
C TRP A 118 -3.86 -9.14 -11.53
N ALA A 119 -4.35 -8.41 -12.53
CA ALA A 119 -3.86 -7.08 -12.86
C ALA A 119 -4.64 -6.01 -12.08
N THR A 120 -3.96 -4.93 -11.72
CA THR A 120 -4.52 -3.87 -10.87
C THR A 120 -4.25 -2.51 -11.51
N MET A 121 -5.32 -1.79 -11.86
CA MET A 121 -5.22 -0.38 -12.23
C MET A 121 -5.79 0.48 -11.12
N THR A 122 -5.01 1.46 -10.66
CA THR A 122 -5.46 2.40 -9.64
C THR A 122 -5.78 3.73 -10.29
N ILE A 123 -7.05 4.13 -10.26
CA ILE A 123 -7.45 5.50 -10.61
C ILE A 123 -7.57 6.33 -9.34
N THR A 124 -7.07 7.56 -9.36
CA THR A 124 -6.92 8.37 -8.15
C THR A 124 -7.13 9.84 -8.46
N GLY A 125 -7.93 10.52 -7.64
CA GLY A 125 -8.24 11.94 -7.75
C GLY A 125 -9.73 12.23 -7.57
N PRO A 126 -10.13 13.50 -7.48
CA PRO A 126 -11.53 13.91 -7.33
C PRO A 126 -12.46 13.35 -8.43
N GLU A 127 -11.97 13.20 -9.66
CA GLU A 127 -12.75 12.70 -10.81
C GLU A 127 -12.76 11.17 -10.94
N ALA A 128 -12.04 10.43 -10.08
CA ALA A 128 -11.92 8.97 -10.18
C ALA A 128 -13.29 8.25 -10.13
N ARG A 129 -14.23 8.73 -9.31
CA ARG A 129 -15.59 8.16 -9.25
C ARG A 129 -16.35 8.38 -10.56
N ASN A 130 -16.27 9.59 -11.11
CA ASN A 130 -17.02 9.96 -12.32
C ASN A 130 -16.53 9.14 -13.52
N LEU A 131 -15.22 8.97 -13.65
CA LEU A 131 -14.62 8.10 -14.65
C LEU A 131 -15.09 6.65 -14.50
N LEU A 132 -15.00 6.08 -13.30
CA LEU A 132 -15.36 4.68 -13.09
C LEU A 132 -16.84 4.41 -13.35
N ALA A 133 -17.72 5.33 -12.96
CA ALA A 133 -19.17 5.23 -13.11
C ALA A 133 -19.64 5.03 -14.56
N GLU A 134 -18.84 5.42 -15.56
CA GLU A 134 -19.19 5.24 -16.97
C GLU A 134 -19.04 3.82 -17.49
N ILE A 135 -18.21 3.04 -16.81
CA ILE A 135 -17.76 1.76 -17.33
C ILE A 135 -17.99 0.63 -16.33
N THR A 136 -18.76 0.86 -15.25
CA THR A 136 -19.03 -0.13 -14.21
C THR A 136 -20.52 -0.25 -13.91
N ASP A 137 -20.94 -1.44 -13.49
CA ASP A 137 -22.25 -1.70 -12.90
C ASP A 137 -22.25 -1.63 -11.36
N ILE A 138 -21.08 -1.42 -10.75
CA ILE A 138 -20.93 -1.32 -9.30
C ILE A 138 -21.49 0.02 -8.84
N ASP A 139 -22.36 0.00 -7.84
CA ASP A 139 -22.82 1.22 -7.17
C ASP A 139 -21.62 1.92 -6.48
N LEU A 140 -21.32 3.15 -6.90
CA LEU A 140 -20.22 3.97 -6.40
C LEU A 140 -20.66 5.08 -5.44
N ASP A 141 -21.90 5.01 -4.94
CA ASP A 141 -22.44 5.99 -4.01
C ASP A 141 -21.52 6.18 -2.79
N ARG A 142 -21.42 7.43 -2.33
CA ARG A 142 -20.46 7.82 -1.29
C ARG A 142 -20.82 7.25 0.08
N ASP A 143 -22.11 7.10 0.35
CA ASP A 143 -22.64 6.69 1.63
C ASP A 143 -22.66 5.17 1.75
N THR A 144 -22.81 4.45 0.63
CA THR A 144 -22.81 2.98 0.60
C THR A 144 -21.42 2.39 0.34
N PHE A 145 -20.59 2.98 -0.53
CA PHE A 145 -19.26 2.48 -0.87
C PHE A 145 -18.19 3.26 -0.11
N LYS A 146 -18.00 2.93 1.18
CA LYS A 146 -17.15 3.65 2.14
C LYS A 146 -15.66 3.36 1.95
N PHE A 147 -14.81 4.17 2.57
CA PHE A 147 -13.36 3.97 2.52
C PHE A 147 -12.98 2.60 3.10
N MET A 148 -12.07 1.89 2.42
CA MET A 148 -11.68 0.50 2.70
C MET A 148 -12.79 -0.55 2.52
N ASP A 149 -13.86 -0.23 1.79
CA ASP A 149 -14.75 -1.27 1.24
C ASP A 149 -14.16 -1.82 -0.06
N TRP A 150 -14.67 -2.99 -0.46
CA TRP A 150 -14.51 -3.51 -1.81
C TRP A 150 -15.83 -4.12 -2.29
N ARG A 151 -16.01 -4.16 -3.61
CA ARG A 151 -17.20 -4.74 -4.27
C ARG A 151 -16.78 -5.54 -5.50
N GLU A 152 -17.56 -6.58 -5.81
CA GLU A 152 -17.48 -7.27 -7.09
C GLU A 152 -18.55 -6.75 -8.06
N GLY A 153 -18.26 -6.89 -9.34
CA GLY A 153 -19.16 -6.50 -10.42
C GLY A 153 -18.42 -6.58 -11.75
N LYS A 154 -18.71 -5.64 -12.63
CA LYS A 154 -18.05 -5.50 -13.93
C LYS A 154 -17.41 -4.13 -14.07
N VAL A 155 -16.28 -4.10 -14.77
CA VAL A 155 -15.66 -2.87 -15.27
C VAL A 155 -15.30 -3.11 -16.73
N ALA A 156 -15.71 -2.23 -17.64
CA ALA A 156 -15.58 -2.39 -19.09
C ALA A 156 -16.13 -3.74 -19.58
N GLU A 157 -17.30 -4.14 -19.08
CA GLU A 157 -18.00 -5.41 -19.37
C GLU A 157 -17.28 -6.70 -18.93
N VAL A 158 -16.16 -6.61 -18.22
CA VAL A 158 -15.44 -7.79 -17.69
C VAL A 158 -15.58 -7.92 -16.17
N PRO A 159 -15.57 -9.14 -15.61
CA PRO A 159 -15.61 -9.34 -14.16
C PRO A 159 -14.45 -8.64 -13.45
N ALA A 160 -14.77 -7.89 -12.41
CA ALA A 160 -13.81 -7.09 -11.67
C ALA A 160 -14.11 -7.07 -10.17
N ARG A 161 -13.07 -6.83 -9.38
CA ARG A 161 -13.17 -6.42 -7.97
C ARG A 161 -12.66 -5.00 -7.85
N VAL A 162 -13.45 -4.11 -7.27
CA VAL A 162 -13.08 -2.70 -7.08
C VAL A 162 -12.90 -2.44 -5.60
N PHE A 163 -11.75 -1.90 -5.21
CA PHE A 163 -11.40 -1.58 -3.83
C PHE A 163 -11.29 -0.07 -3.66
N ARG A 164 -11.92 0.50 -2.64
CA ARG A 164 -11.77 1.92 -2.29
C ARG A 164 -10.60 2.12 -1.33
N ILE A 165 -9.40 1.84 -1.83
CA ILE A 165 -8.11 1.93 -1.13
C ILE A 165 -7.30 3.07 -1.76
N SER A 166 -6.52 3.79 -0.95
CA SER A 166 -5.73 4.94 -1.42
C SER A 166 -4.36 4.98 -0.76
N PHE A 167 -3.31 5.05 -1.59
CA PHE A 167 -1.93 5.28 -1.17
C PHE A 167 -1.45 6.72 -1.43
N THR A 168 -2.33 7.59 -1.93
CA THR A 168 -2.06 9.02 -2.18
C THR A 168 -2.82 9.92 -1.20
N GLY A 169 -3.76 9.32 -0.46
CA GLY A 169 -4.75 9.98 0.39
C GLY A 169 -5.74 10.88 -0.35
N GLU A 170 -5.86 10.73 -1.67
CA GLU A 170 -7.03 11.17 -2.44
C GLU A 170 -8.10 10.07 -2.51
N LEU A 171 -9.26 10.39 -3.05
CA LEU A 171 -10.21 9.35 -3.50
C LEU A 171 -9.52 8.45 -4.55
N ALA A 172 -9.57 7.14 -4.33
CA ALA A 172 -8.98 6.18 -5.24
C ALA A 172 -9.82 4.90 -5.30
N TYR A 173 -9.73 4.25 -6.46
CA TYR A 173 -10.31 2.95 -6.73
C TYR A 173 -9.24 2.07 -7.37
N GLU A 174 -8.96 0.93 -6.75
CA GLU A 174 -8.12 -0.12 -7.33
C GLU A 174 -9.03 -1.12 -8.04
N ILE A 175 -8.85 -1.24 -9.35
CA ILE A 175 -9.64 -2.10 -10.23
C ILE A 175 -8.83 -3.36 -10.48
N ASN A 176 -9.26 -4.47 -9.88
CA ASN A 176 -8.66 -5.78 -10.02
C ASN A 176 -9.44 -6.61 -11.04
N VAL A 177 -8.76 -7.03 -12.10
CA VAL A 177 -9.29 -7.91 -13.15
C VAL A 177 -8.32 -9.04 -13.42
N GLN A 178 -8.79 -10.15 -14.01
CA GLN A 178 -7.87 -11.18 -14.49
C GLN A 178 -6.90 -10.57 -15.50
N ALA A 179 -5.63 -10.96 -15.44
CA ALA A 179 -4.55 -10.30 -16.18
C ALA A 179 -4.76 -10.27 -17.71
N ASN A 180 -5.45 -11.26 -18.27
CA ASN A 180 -5.84 -11.30 -19.68
C ASN A 180 -6.78 -10.16 -20.11
N TYR A 181 -7.54 -9.57 -19.18
CA TYR A 181 -8.42 -8.43 -19.46
C TYR A 181 -7.74 -7.07 -19.25
N ALA A 182 -6.55 -7.03 -18.64
CA ALA A 182 -5.91 -5.79 -18.19
C ALA A 182 -5.80 -4.72 -19.29
N LEU A 183 -5.28 -5.10 -20.46
CA LEU A 183 -5.07 -4.15 -21.56
C LEU A 183 -6.39 -3.61 -22.13
N HIS A 184 -7.45 -4.43 -22.15
CA HIS A 184 -8.78 -4.00 -22.57
C HIS A 184 -9.29 -2.91 -21.63
N VAL A 185 -9.32 -3.20 -20.32
CA VAL A 185 -9.83 -2.24 -19.33
C VAL A 185 -8.97 -0.98 -19.26
N TRP A 186 -7.64 -1.11 -19.36
CA TRP A 186 -6.72 0.03 -19.43
C TRP A 186 -7.08 0.95 -20.60
N LYS A 187 -7.24 0.41 -21.81
CA LYS A 187 -7.63 1.20 -22.99
C LYS A 187 -9.01 1.85 -22.83
N THR A 188 -9.98 1.13 -22.27
CA THR A 188 -11.31 1.67 -22.00
C THR A 188 -11.27 2.84 -21.00
N LEU A 189 -10.48 2.72 -19.94
CA LEU A 189 -10.26 3.83 -18.98
C LEU A 189 -9.69 5.06 -19.67
N PHE A 190 -8.73 4.89 -20.59
CA PHE A 190 -8.19 6.01 -21.37
C PHE A 190 -9.20 6.63 -22.33
N GLN A 191 -10.00 5.80 -23.00
CA GLN A 191 -11.05 6.26 -23.92
C GLN A 191 -12.09 7.13 -23.21
N HIS A 192 -12.53 6.74 -22.00
CA HIS A 192 -13.49 7.52 -21.21
C HIS A 192 -12.84 8.62 -20.35
N GLY A 193 -11.54 8.48 -20.07
CA GLY A 193 -10.78 9.36 -19.18
C GLY A 193 -10.39 10.71 -19.78
N GLU A 194 -10.39 10.85 -21.11
CA GLU A 194 -9.95 12.08 -21.78
C GLU A 194 -10.73 13.32 -21.29
N LYS A 195 -12.05 13.21 -21.16
CA LYS A 195 -12.90 14.33 -20.70
C LYS A 195 -12.68 14.72 -19.24
N TYR A 196 -12.14 13.81 -18.42
CA TYR A 196 -11.77 14.07 -17.03
C TYR A 196 -10.31 14.50 -16.89
N GLY A 197 -9.54 14.54 -17.98
CA GLY A 197 -8.11 14.84 -17.96
C GLY A 197 -7.26 13.73 -17.34
N LEU A 198 -7.64 12.46 -17.58
CA LEU A 198 -6.91 11.29 -17.08
C LEU A 198 -5.44 11.35 -17.47
N THR A 199 -4.56 11.30 -16.47
CA THR A 199 -3.11 11.35 -16.66
C THR A 199 -2.44 10.08 -16.16
N PRO A 200 -1.71 9.32 -17.00
CA PRO A 200 -0.89 8.23 -16.52
C PRO A 200 0.24 8.78 -15.65
N TYR A 201 0.52 8.10 -14.55
CA TYR A 201 1.66 8.40 -13.70
C TYR A 201 2.39 7.13 -13.28
N GLY A 202 3.68 7.27 -12.98
CA GLY A 202 4.56 6.16 -12.58
C GLY A 202 4.90 6.17 -11.10
N THR A 203 5.87 5.31 -10.74
CA THR A 203 6.37 5.14 -9.37
C THR A 203 6.93 6.42 -8.76
N GLU A 204 7.59 7.28 -9.53
CA GLU A 204 8.13 8.56 -9.03
C GLU A 204 7.03 9.50 -8.52
N THR A 205 5.96 9.66 -9.30
CA THR A 205 4.79 10.45 -8.89
C THR A 205 4.08 9.80 -7.70
N MET A 206 3.96 8.46 -7.69
CA MET A 206 3.44 7.72 -6.52
C MET A 206 4.27 8.00 -5.25
N HIS A 207 5.60 8.01 -5.36
CA HIS A 207 6.50 8.30 -4.24
C HIS A 207 6.32 9.71 -3.68
N VAL A 208 6.06 10.71 -4.53
CA VAL A 208 5.75 12.06 -4.07
C VAL A 208 4.40 12.06 -3.33
N LEU A 209 3.35 11.53 -3.96
CA LEU A 209 1.99 11.60 -3.43
C LEU A 209 1.81 10.90 -2.08
N ARG A 210 2.46 9.73 -1.89
CA ARG A 210 2.45 9.00 -0.62
C ARG A 210 3.27 9.72 0.45
N ALA A 211 4.41 10.32 0.08
CA ALA A 211 5.29 11.02 1.01
C ALA A 211 4.62 12.29 1.56
N GLU A 212 3.79 12.97 0.75
CA GLU A 212 2.96 14.10 1.20
C GLU A 212 1.96 13.70 2.30
N LYS A 213 1.55 12.43 2.36
CA LYS A 213 0.68 11.87 3.41
C LYS A 213 1.46 11.21 4.55
N GLY A 214 2.78 11.09 4.43
CA GLY A 214 3.62 10.41 5.42
C GLY A 214 3.45 8.88 5.43
N PHE A 215 2.92 8.29 4.35
CA PHE A 215 2.89 6.83 4.22
C PHE A 215 4.28 6.30 3.90
N ILE A 216 4.59 5.10 4.37
CA ILE A 216 5.92 4.49 4.22
C ILE A 216 6.00 3.61 2.99
N ILE A 217 7.23 3.35 2.54
CA ILE A 217 7.58 2.29 1.61
C ILE A 217 8.64 1.43 2.30
N ALA A 218 8.33 0.15 2.53
CA ALA A 218 9.28 -0.80 3.08
C ALA A 218 10.55 -0.87 2.21
N GLY A 219 11.72 -0.88 2.83
CA GLY A 219 13.02 -0.88 2.15
C GLY A 219 13.50 0.50 1.70
N GLN A 220 12.64 1.52 1.65
CA GLN A 220 13.04 2.91 1.41
C GLN A 220 13.04 3.73 2.71
N ASP A 221 11.92 3.72 3.43
CA ASP A 221 11.79 4.40 4.72
C ASP A 221 12.17 3.49 5.89
N THR A 222 12.41 2.21 5.61
CA THR A 222 12.88 1.20 6.57
C THR A 222 14.15 0.51 6.08
N ASP A 223 15.04 0.18 7.00
CA ASP A 223 16.36 -0.42 6.72
C ASP A 223 16.57 -1.74 7.47
N GLY A 224 15.48 -2.36 7.93
CA GLY A 224 15.51 -3.55 8.76
C GLY A 224 15.76 -3.30 10.26
N SER A 225 16.03 -2.04 10.68
CA SER A 225 16.20 -1.65 12.09
C SER A 225 15.07 -0.79 12.67
N VAL A 226 13.99 -0.63 11.90
CA VAL A 226 12.87 0.28 12.18
C VAL A 226 11.66 -0.51 12.67
N THR A 227 11.13 -0.15 13.84
CA THR A 227 9.88 -0.74 14.37
C THR A 227 8.65 0.05 13.88
N PRO A 228 7.43 -0.51 13.97
CA PRO A 228 6.21 0.25 13.73
C PRO A 228 6.07 1.51 14.61
N GLU A 229 6.62 1.49 15.82
CA GLU A 229 6.62 2.65 16.73
C GLU A 229 7.54 3.76 16.20
N ASP A 230 8.71 3.39 15.66
CA ASP A 230 9.66 4.32 15.04
C ASP A 230 9.06 5.02 13.80
N LEU A 231 8.07 4.40 13.15
CA LEU A 231 7.33 4.96 12.02
C LEU A 231 6.17 5.88 12.42
N GLY A 232 5.90 6.07 13.73
CA GLY A 232 4.71 6.76 14.19
C GLY A 232 3.40 5.99 13.92
N MET A 233 3.50 4.66 13.76
CA MET A 233 2.37 3.78 13.45
C MET A 233 1.95 2.94 14.66
N GLN A 234 2.06 3.49 15.88
CA GLN A 234 1.60 2.81 17.10
C GLN A 234 0.11 2.45 17.03
N TRP A 235 -0.69 3.24 16.31
CA TRP A 235 -2.11 2.99 16.06
C TRP A 235 -2.38 1.69 15.28
N ALA A 236 -1.39 1.19 14.53
CA ALA A 236 -1.47 -0.06 13.79
C ALA A 236 -1.01 -1.27 14.62
N ILE A 237 -0.71 -1.09 15.92
CA ILE A 237 -0.30 -2.18 16.80
C ILE A 237 -1.44 -2.54 17.78
N GLY A 238 -1.88 -3.79 17.74
CA GLY A 238 -2.85 -4.33 18.70
C GLY A 238 -2.21 -4.69 20.03
N TYR A 239 -1.79 -3.71 20.84
CA TYR A 239 -1.16 -3.97 22.15
C TYR A 239 -2.07 -4.79 23.08
N ASP A 240 -3.37 -4.52 23.01
CA ASP A 240 -4.45 -5.15 23.76
C ASP A 240 -4.96 -6.48 23.15
N LYS A 241 -4.25 -7.04 22.16
CA LYS A 241 -4.50 -8.42 21.73
C LYS A 241 -4.24 -9.37 22.91
N PRO A 242 -5.19 -10.25 23.25
CA PRO A 242 -5.01 -11.22 24.33
C PRO A 242 -3.99 -12.30 23.98
N TYR A 243 -3.65 -12.45 22.70
CA TYR A 243 -2.65 -13.36 22.16
C TYR A 243 -1.42 -12.59 21.61
N SER A 244 -0.31 -13.33 21.44
CA SER A 244 0.92 -12.79 20.86
C SER A 244 0.85 -12.77 19.33
N TRP A 245 1.67 -11.94 18.72
CA TRP A 245 1.91 -11.88 17.28
C TRP A 245 3.42 -11.79 17.02
N VAL A 246 3.85 -12.13 15.82
CA VAL A 246 5.27 -12.26 15.46
C VAL A 246 5.99 -10.91 15.55
N GLY A 247 6.91 -10.79 16.51
CA GLY A 247 7.65 -9.55 16.81
C GLY A 247 7.19 -8.80 18.07
N LYS A 248 6.00 -9.09 18.61
CA LYS A 248 5.46 -8.41 19.82
C LYS A 248 6.44 -8.43 20.99
N ARG A 249 7.07 -9.59 21.23
CA ARG A 249 8.01 -9.80 22.33
C ARG A 249 9.23 -8.88 22.24
N ALA A 250 9.73 -8.62 21.03
CA ALA A 250 10.94 -7.84 20.81
C ALA A 250 10.75 -6.35 21.07
N LEU A 251 9.51 -5.82 20.98
CA LEU A 251 9.21 -4.42 21.32
C LEU A 251 9.44 -4.08 22.81
N SER A 252 9.58 -5.09 23.68
CA SER A 252 9.88 -4.89 25.10
C SER A 252 11.37 -4.90 25.47
N ARG A 253 12.26 -5.14 24.49
CA ARG A 253 13.72 -5.21 24.71
C ARG A 253 14.30 -3.83 25.06
N SER A 254 15.46 -3.81 25.71
CA SER A 254 16.14 -2.57 26.10
C SER A 254 16.38 -1.63 24.92
N ASP A 255 16.79 -2.15 23.75
CA ASP A 255 17.08 -1.35 22.56
C ASP A 255 15.83 -0.72 21.92
N THR A 256 14.73 -1.47 21.85
CA THR A 256 13.44 -1.01 21.31
C THR A 256 12.74 -0.04 22.27
N ARG A 257 13.02 -0.11 23.57
CA ARG A 257 12.53 0.83 24.59
C ARG A 257 13.38 2.08 24.77
N ARG A 258 14.47 2.26 24.02
CA ARG A 258 15.28 3.48 24.10
C ARG A 258 14.44 4.70 23.73
N THR A 259 14.62 5.80 24.46
CA THR A 259 13.91 7.07 24.21
C THR A 259 14.53 7.89 23.05
N ASN A 260 15.68 7.46 22.54
CA ASN A 260 16.45 8.14 21.49
C ASN A 260 16.54 7.32 20.20
N ARG A 261 15.54 6.50 19.91
CA ARG A 261 15.45 5.81 18.62
C ARG A 261 15.18 6.83 17.51
N LYS A 262 15.65 6.52 16.30
CA LYS A 262 15.30 7.31 15.11
C LYS A 262 13.80 7.21 14.91
N GLN A 263 13.15 8.33 14.60
CA GLN A 263 11.71 8.38 14.33
C GLN A 263 11.50 8.95 12.93
N LEU A 264 10.51 8.44 12.20
CA LEU A 264 10.12 8.97 10.91
C LEU A 264 9.42 10.32 11.11
N VAL A 265 9.98 11.37 10.51
CA VAL A 265 9.44 12.74 10.59
C VAL A 265 9.52 13.42 9.23
N GLY A 266 8.58 14.33 8.96
CA GLY A 266 8.62 15.20 7.79
C GLY A 266 9.58 16.37 8.00
N LEU A 267 10.46 16.63 7.02
CA LEU A 267 11.38 17.76 7.04
C LEU A 267 10.99 18.80 5.99
N LYS A 268 10.92 20.08 6.39
CA LYS A 268 10.67 21.21 5.50
C LYS A 268 11.90 22.13 5.45
N PRO A 269 12.62 22.19 4.31
CA PRO A 269 13.75 23.10 4.15
C PRO A 269 13.35 24.58 4.31
N ARG A 270 14.22 25.39 4.93
CA ARG A 270 13.98 26.84 5.10
C ARG A 270 14.04 27.63 3.78
N THR A 271 14.84 27.17 2.81
CA THR A 271 15.03 27.84 1.52
C THR A 271 14.30 27.10 0.39
N ARG A 272 13.57 27.86 -0.44
CA ARG A 272 12.70 27.36 -1.51
C ARG A 272 13.41 27.04 -2.84
N ARG A 273 14.73 27.19 -2.93
CA ARG A 273 15.51 27.03 -4.19
C ARG A 273 16.50 25.88 -4.08
N TRP A 274 16.32 24.84 -4.89
CA TRP A 274 17.37 23.85 -5.17
C TRP A 274 18.11 24.24 -6.44
N CYS A 275 19.42 24.41 -6.33
CA CYS A 275 20.34 24.31 -7.46
C CYS A 275 21.23 23.10 -7.19
N TRP A 276 20.93 21.96 -7.83
CA TRP A 276 21.85 20.84 -7.87
C TRP A 276 22.93 21.15 -8.91
N ARG A 277 23.97 21.90 -8.51
CA ARG A 277 25.23 21.85 -9.27
C ARG A 277 25.88 20.51 -8.97
N ARG A 278 26.02 19.64 -9.99
CA ARG A 278 27.02 18.57 -9.97
C ARG A 278 28.36 19.23 -9.66
N ALA A 279 28.90 19.03 -8.45
CA ALA A 279 30.28 19.41 -8.17
C ALA A 279 31.20 18.47 -8.98
N PRO A 280 32.10 19.00 -9.84
CA PRO A 280 33.26 18.22 -10.24
C PRO A 280 34.14 18.02 -9.00
N ARG A 281 34.73 16.82 -8.87
CA ARG A 281 35.69 16.48 -7.81
C ARG A 281 36.77 17.57 -7.69
N SER A 282 36.66 18.44 -6.69
CA SER A 282 37.80 19.14 -6.10
C SER A 282 37.41 19.70 -4.73
N SER A 283 38.34 19.54 -3.80
CA SER A 283 38.25 19.83 -2.38
C SER A 283 38.10 21.33 -2.09
N SER A 284 36.95 21.75 -1.60
CA SER A 284 36.80 22.80 -0.56
C SER A 284 35.30 23.06 -0.32
N ILE A 285 34.86 22.93 0.93
CA ILE A 285 33.50 23.29 1.37
C ILE A 285 33.57 24.76 1.84
N PRO A 286 32.87 25.72 1.20
CA PRO A 286 32.81 27.09 1.70
C PRO A 286 31.85 27.19 2.89
N THR A 287 32.27 27.87 3.94
CA THR A 287 31.55 28.04 5.23
C THR A 287 30.53 29.19 5.26
N THR A 288 30.17 29.77 4.11
CA THR A 288 29.18 30.86 4.05
C THR A 288 28.23 30.72 2.87
N PRO A 289 26.90 30.91 3.07
CA PRO A 289 25.92 30.83 2.00
C PRO A 289 25.99 32.08 1.11
N SER A 290 26.32 31.90 -0.16
CA SER A 290 26.19 32.92 -1.19
C SER A 290 24.91 32.71 -2.01
N PRO A 291 24.12 33.76 -2.31
CA PRO A 291 22.98 33.64 -3.20
C PRO A 291 23.45 33.29 -4.63
N CYS A 292 22.72 32.40 -5.31
CA CYS A 292 22.93 32.17 -6.74
C CYS A 292 22.38 33.38 -7.52
N PRO A 293 23.02 33.78 -8.64
CA PRO A 293 22.39 34.65 -9.63
C PRO A 293 21.10 34.04 -10.18
#